data_AF-A0A0X2NJY8-F1
#
_entry.id   AF-A0A0X2NJY8-F1
#
_cell.length_a   1.000
_cell.length_b   1.000
_cell.length_c   1.000
_cell.angle_alpha   90.00
_cell.angle_beta   90.00
_cell.angle_gamma   90.00
#
_symmetry.space_group_name_H-M   'P 1'
#
loop_
_entity.id
_entity.type
_entity.pdbx_description
1 polymer ?
#
loop_
_entity_poly.entity_id
_entity_poly.type
_entity_poly.pdbx_seq_one_letter_code
_entity_poly.pdbx_strand_id
1 'polypeptide(L)'
;MPPATARERIRQVGVSEAVASFTRALPLLVWNMTALEHGSMTLPEVHTLLGGVTVGGHLLDEEHRVLDLASRCTRCARAAGTAEARESAPPTVQEALARYVENVAADGEGRRDLASAQIGLATDLLVGGHRVPLVPRSRRIELDHALATLDRGDPAELVGFLRDCAVL
;
A
#
# COMPACT_ATOMS: atom_id res chain seq x y z
N MET A 1 17.09 -24.06 -13.05
CA MET A 1 15.77 -23.76 -13.64
C MET A 1 15.45 -22.31 -13.30
N PRO A 2 15.34 -21.36 -14.23
CA PRO A 2 14.91 -20.03 -13.86
C PRO A 2 13.37 -19.95 -13.98
N PRO A 3 12.67 -19.56 -12.92
CA PRO A 3 11.54 -18.66 -13.06
C PRO A 3 11.82 -17.41 -12.18
N ALA A 4 11.43 -16.19 -12.50
CA ALA A 4 10.32 -15.74 -13.30
C ALA A 4 10.70 -14.45 -14.05
N THR A 5 10.41 -14.42 -15.34
CA THR A 5 10.28 -13.18 -16.11
C THR A 5 8.96 -12.50 -15.73
N ALA A 6 8.95 -11.81 -14.59
CA ALA A 6 7.92 -10.85 -14.20
C ALA A 6 8.53 -9.64 -13.47
N ARG A 7 9.78 -9.29 -13.81
CA ARG A 7 10.66 -8.44 -13.02
C ARG A 7 10.41 -6.93 -13.08
N GLU A 8 9.23 -6.48 -13.50
CA GLU A 8 8.86 -5.06 -13.37
C GLU A 8 7.34 -4.89 -13.41
N ARG A 9 6.70 -4.99 -12.23
CA ARG A 9 5.26 -4.82 -12.13
C ARG A 9 4.85 -3.35 -11.94
N ILE A 10 5.67 -2.50 -11.31
CA ILE A 10 5.39 -1.06 -11.15
C ILE A 10 5.51 -0.36 -12.51
N ARG A 11 4.41 -0.38 -13.27
CA ARG A 11 4.33 0.15 -14.64
C ARG A 11 3.83 1.59 -14.63
N GLN A 12 4.42 2.42 -15.48
CA GLN A 12 3.90 3.74 -15.79
C GLN A 12 2.71 3.61 -16.75
N VAL A 13 1.57 4.19 -16.38
CA VAL A 13 0.29 4.14 -17.12
C VAL A 13 -0.35 5.51 -17.29
N GLY A 14 0.27 6.55 -16.74
CA GLY A 14 -0.28 7.91 -16.67
C GLY A 14 -1.09 8.13 -15.39
N VAL A 15 -1.19 9.39 -14.96
CA VAL A 15 -1.81 9.77 -13.67
C VAL A 15 -3.27 9.34 -13.60
N SER A 16 -4.04 9.61 -14.66
CA SER A 16 -5.48 9.29 -14.70
C SER A 16 -5.76 7.80 -14.52
N GLU A 17 -5.08 6.92 -15.27
CA GLU A 17 -5.27 5.47 -15.15
C GLU A 17 -4.73 4.93 -13.83
N ALA A 18 -3.59 5.44 -13.34
CA ALA A 18 -3.04 5.03 -12.05
C ALA A 18 -4.00 5.37 -10.89
N VAL A 19 -4.58 6.58 -10.90
CA VAL A 19 -5.60 7.00 -9.91
C VAL A 19 -6.86 6.16 -10.04
N ALA A 20 -7.32 5.88 -11.25
CA ALA A 20 -8.50 5.06 -11.49
C ALA A 20 -8.29 3.62 -11.00
N SER A 21 -7.14 3.00 -11.28
CA SER A 21 -6.83 1.64 -10.87
C SER A 21 -6.69 1.51 -9.35
N PHE A 22 -6.02 2.47 -8.71
CA PHE A 22 -5.91 2.55 -7.25
C PHE A 22 -7.27 2.73 -6.57
N THR A 23 -8.13 3.61 -7.10
CA THR A 23 -9.47 3.86 -6.56
C THR A 23 -10.36 2.62 -6.65
N ARG A 24 -10.33 1.90 -7.79
CA ARG A 24 -11.09 0.64 -7.97
C ARG A 24 -10.69 -0.44 -6.98
N ALA A 25 -9.44 -0.43 -6.54
CA ALA A 25 -8.89 -1.46 -5.67
C ALA A 25 -8.90 -1.10 -4.18
N LEU A 26 -9.47 0.06 -3.83
CA LEU A 26 -9.41 0.60 -2.47
C LEU A 26 -9.92 -0.40 -1.40
N PRO A 27 -11.05 -1.12 -1.56
CA PRO A 27 -11.48 -2.10 -0.58
C PRO A 27 -10.45 -3.22 -0.33
N LEU A 28 -9.83 -3.72 -1.40
CA LEU A 28 -8.80 -4.76 -1.32
C LEU A 28 -7.53 -4.23 -0.64
N LEU A 29 -7.12 -3.00 -0.94
CA LEU A 29 -5.98 -2.36 -0.29
C LEU A 29 -6.23 -2.20 1.21
N VAL A 30 -7.35 -1.58 1.58
CA VAL A 30 -7.73 -1.30 2.97
C VAL A 30 -7.80 -2.59 3.77
N TRP A 31 -8.46 -3.62 3.23
CA TRP A 31 -8.51 -4.93 3.86
C TRP A 31 -7.11 -5.53 4.03
N ASN A 32 -6.27 -5.57 3.00
CA ASN A 32 -4.93 -6.14 3.12
C ASN A 32 -4.10 -5.43 4.20
N MET A 33 -4.06 -4.09 4.21
CA MET A 33 -3.25 -3.32 5.15
C MET A 33 -3.74 -3.49 6.59
N THR A 34 -5.03 -3.25 6.85
CA THR A 34 -5.59 -3.38 8.20
C THR A 34 -5.43 -4.79 8.73
N ALA A 35 -5.64 -5.79 7.87
CA ALA A 35 -5.51 -7.18 8.26
C ALA A 35 -4.04 -7.55 8.50
N LEU A 36 -3.06 -6.98 7.78
CA LEU A 36 -1.63 -7.10 8.08
C LEU A 36 -1.25 -6.51 9.45
N GLU A 37 -1.90 -5.42 9.84
CA GLU A 37 -1.72 -4.72 11.12
C GLU A 37 -2.69 -5.18 12.23
N HIS A 38 -3.03 -6.47 12.26
CA HIS A 38 -3.86 -7.13 13.29
C HIS A 38 -5.39 -7.00 13.15
N GLY A 39 -5.89 -6.54 11.99
CA GLY A 39 -7.32 -6.55 11.67
C GLY A 39 -7.90 -7.96 11.52
N SER A 40 -9.14 -8.10 11.99
CA SER A 40 -9.99 -9.28 11.98
C SER A 40 -11.10 -9.24 10.91
N MET A 41 -11.49 -8.05 10.43
CA MET A 41 -12.48 -7.89 9.37
C MET A 41 -12.12 -8.65 8.10
N THR A 42 -13.12 -9.28 7.51
CA THR A 42 -13.04 -9.92 6.20
C THR A 42 -13.21 -8.90 5.09
N LEU A 43 -12.80 -9.26 3.86
CA LEU A 43 -12.97 -8.38 2.70
C LEU A 43 -14.44 -8.00 2.43
N PRO A 44 -15.44 -8.91 2.50
CA PRO A 44 -16.85 -8.53 2.37
C PRO A 44 -17.34 -7.55 3.44
N GLU A 45 -16.85 -7.68 4.68
CA GLU A 45 -17.17 -6.76 5.78
C GLU A 45 -16.58 -5.38 5.52
N VAL A 46 -15.31 -5.30 5.10
CA VAL A 46 -14.71 -4.03 4.66
C VAL A 46 -15.50 -3.40 3.52
N HIS A 47 -15.90 -4.17 2.51
CA HIS A 47 -16.76 -3.66 1.43
C HIS A 47 -18.09 -3.09 1.96
N THR A 48 -18.71 -3.79 2.89
CA THR A 48 -19.98 -3.39 3.52
C THR A 48 -19.82 -2.08 4.30
N LEU A 49 -18.76 -1.99 5.11
CA LEU A 49 -18.42 -0.81 5.89
C LEU A 49 -18.14 0.41 5.01
N LEU A 50 -17.36 0.24 3.94
CA LEU A 50 -17.08 1.31 2.96
C LEU A 50 -18.34 1.73 2.17
N GLY A 51 -19.35 0.87 2.09
CA GLY A 51 -20.68 1.19 1.56
C GLY A 51 -21.55 2.00 2.51
N GLY A 52 -21.07 2.34 3.71
CA GLY A 52 -21.83 3.09 4.72
C GLY A 52 -22.74 2.22 5.58
N VAL A 53 -22.56 0.90 5.56
CA VAL A 53 -23.33 -0.07 6.36
C VAL A 53 -22.47 -0.56 7.51
N THR A 54 -22.97 -0.46 8.75
CA THR A 54 -22.27 -0.93 9.94
C THR A 54 -22.09 -2.45 9.94
N VAL A 55 -20.98 -2.95 10.49
CA VAL A 55 -20.68 -4.38 10.58
C VAL A 55 -20.61 -4.80 12.05
N GLY A 56 -21.40 -5.79 12.45
CA GLY A 56 -21.37 -6.30 13.83
C GLY A 56 -20.18 -7.22 14.09
N GLY A 57 -19.78 -7.35 15.36
CA GLY A 57 -18.77 -8.34 15.79
C GLY A 57 -17.33 -7.87 15.82
N HIS A 58 -17.06 -6.60 15.51
CA HIS A 58 -15.73 -5.98 15.57
C HIS A 58 -15.64 -4.88 16.62
N LEU A 59 -14.41 -4.55 17.01
CA LEU A 59 -14.15 -3.39 17.86
C LEU A 59 -14.39 -2.10 17.05
N LEU A 60 -14.97 -1.08 17.68
CA LEU A 60 -15.17 0.24 17.06
C LEU A 60 -13.85 0.84 16.55
N ASP A 61 -12.76 0.65 17.29
CA ASP A 61 -11.44 1.10 16.87
C ASP A 61 -10.96 0.43 15.58
N GLU A 62 -11.37 -0.82 15.33
CA GLU A 62 -11.08 -1.49 14.07
C GLU A 62 -11.87 -0.88 12.91
N GLU A 63 -13.17 -0.63 13.11
CA GLU A 63 -13.99 0.07 12.11
C GLU A 63 -13.41 1.45 11.78
N HIS A 64 -13.01 2.22 12.81
CA HIS A 64 -12.39 3.53 12.66
C HIS A 64 -11.07 3.47 11.87
N ARG A 65 -10.21 2.46 12.12
CA ARG A 65 -8.97 2.27 11.35
C ARG A 65 -9.25 1.98 9.88
N VAL A 66 -10.24 1.14 9.58
CA VAL A 66 -10.66 0.84 8.20
C VAL A 66 -11.14 2.10 7.48
N LEU A 67 -12.02 2.87 8.12
CA LEU A 67 -12.59 4.10 7.56
C LEU A 67 -11.54 5.22 7.41
N ASP A 68 -10.65 5.39 8.39
CA ASP A 68 -9.57 6.37 8.31
C ASP A 68 -8.61 6.04 7.16
N LEU A 69 -8.18 4.77 7.04
CA LEU A 69 -7.31 4.34 5.96
C LEU A 69 -7.96 4.58 4.58
N ALA A 70 -9.24 4.19 4.42
CA ALA A 70 -9.98 4.45 3.19
C ALA A 70 -10.07 5.96 2.86
N SER A 71 -10.30 6.79 3.87
CA SER A 71 -10.35 8.24 3.72
C SER A 71 -8.99 8.81 3.29
N ARG A 72 -7.89 8.34 3.88
CA ARG A 72 -6.52 8.72 3.52
C ARG A 72 -6.16 8.28 2.10
N CYS A 73 -6.51 7.06 1.70
CA CYS A 73 -6.33 6.57 0.33
C CYS A 73 -7.10 7.44 -0.69
N THR A 74 -8.36 7.78 -0.38
CA THR A 74 -9.19 8.63 -1.25
C THR A 74 -8.59 10.03 -1.40
N ARG A 75 -8.10 10.63 -0.31
CA ARG A 75 -7.41 11.93 -0.35
C ARG A 75 -6.13 11.87 -1.19
N CYS A 76 -5.33 10.82 -1.03
CA CYS A 76 -4.12 10.57 -1.82
C CYS A 76 -4.44 10.50 -3.32
N ALA A 77 -5.43 9.68 -3.71
CA ALA A 77 -5.86 9.52 -5.10
C ALA A 77 -6.35 10.85 -5.72
N ARG A 78 -7.17 11.61 -4.97
CA ARG A 78 -7.68 12.91 -5.39
C ARG A 78 -6.54 13.92 -5.60
N ALA A 79 -5.62 14.00 -4.64
CA ALA A 79 -4.49 14.92 -4.71
C ALA A 79 -3.60 14.65 -5.92
N ALA A 80 -3.34 13.37 -6.24
CA ALA A 80 -2.59 12.99 -7.42
C ALA A 80 -3.31 13.37 -8.72
N GLY A 81 -4.62 13.15 -8.81
CA GLY A 81 -5.42 13.53 -9.99
C GLY A 81 -5.49 15.04 -10.25
N THR A 82 -5.25 15.87 -9.24
CA THR A 82 -5.23 17.34 -9.36
C THR A 82 -3.82 17.92 -9.48
N ALA A 83 -2.77 17.10 -9.40
CA ALA A 83 -1.38 17.54 -9.28
C ALA A 83 -0.74 17.99 -10.62
N GLU A 84 -1.53 18.28 -11.66
CA GLU A 84 -1.09 18.55 -13.05
C GLU A 84 -0.15 19.77 -13.24
N ALA A 85 0.34 20.40 -12.16
CA ALA A 85 1.24 21.55 -12.22
C ALA A 85 2.34 21.52 -11.14
N ARG A 86 2.89 20.35 -10.79
CA ARG A 86 4.07 20.33 -9.89
C ARG A 86 5.29 20.91 -10.62
N GLU A 87 5.86 21.95 -10.04
CA GLU A 87 7.11 22.59 -10.49
C GLU A 87 8.33 21.66 -10.33
N SER A 88 8.23 20.70 -9.40
CA SER A 88 9.25 19.67 -9.17
C SER A 88 8.85 18.34 -9.83
N ALA A 89 9.84 17.67 -10.42
CA ALA A 89 9.66 16.35 -11.00
C ALA A 89 9.12 15.35 -9.95
N PRO A 90 8.22 14.43 -10.33
CA PRO A 90 7.78 13.38 -9.42
C PRO A 90 8.96 12.50 -8.99
N PRO A 91 8.92 11.93 -7.77
CA PRO A 91 9.94 11.00 -7.33
C PRO A 91 9.99 9.78 -8.26
N THR A 92 11.20 9.27 -8.47
CA THR A 92 11.41 8.01 -9.17
C THR A 92 10.82 6.85 -8.36
N VAL A 93 10.54 5.74 -9.04
CA VAL A 93 10.10 4.50 -8.37
C VAL A 93 11.10 4.05 -7.29
N GLN A 94 12.39 4.25 -7.53
CA GLN A 94 13.43 3.86 -6.56
C GLN A 94 13.39 4.74 -5.30
N GLU A 95 13.21 6.06 -5.45
CA GLU A 95 13.08 6.99 -4.31
C GLU A 95 11.80 6.72 -3.52
N ALA A 96 10.69 6.43 -4.20
CA ALA A 96 9.44 6.06 -3.57
C ALA A 96 9.55 4.78 -2.73
N LEU A 97 10.24 3.76 -3.26
CA LEU A 97 10.50 2.50 -2.55
C LEU A 97 11.47 2.69 -1.37
N ALA A 98 12.51 3.51 -1.52
CA ALA A 98 13.42 3.83 -0.43
C ALA A 98 12.67 4.52 0.73
N ARG A 99 11.80 5.47 0.43
CA ARG A 99 10.96 6.15 1.43
C ARG A 99 9.96 5.20 2.09
N TYR A 100 9.39 4.26 1.35
CA TYR A 100 8.55 3.21 1.93
C TYR A 100 9.35 2.39 2.95
N VAL A 101 10.56 1.95 2.59
CA VAL A 101 11.44 1.18 3.48
C VAL A 101 11.74 1.95 4.76
N GLU A 102 12.08 3.24 4.66
CA GLU A 102 12.32 4.12 5.81
C GLU A 102 11.09 4.21 6.73
N ASN A 103 9.89 4.33 6.16
CA ASN A 103 8.65 4.45 6.92
C ASN A 103 8.17 3.12 7.54
N VAL A 104 8.60 1.98 6.97
CA VAL A 104 8.26 0.65 7.50
C VAL A 104 9.25 0.18 8.56
N ALA A 105 10.46 0.73 8.60
CA ALA A 105 11.43 0.44 9.65
C ALA A 105 10.75 0.58 11.03
N ALA A 106 10.90 -0.44 11.88
CA ALA A 106 10.19 -0.49 13.15
C ALA A 106 10.59 0.72 14.00
N ASP A 107 9.60 1.33 14.66
CA ASP A 107 9.92 2.17 15.80
C ASP A 107 10.53 1.29 16.92
N GLY A 108 11.12 1.93 17.93
CA GLY A 108 11.77 1.22 19.04
C GLY A 108 10.84 0.26 19.83
N GLU A 109 9.53 0.24 19.55
CA GLU A 109 8.52 -0.62 20.17
C GLU A 109 8.09 -1.80 19.28
N GLY A 110 8.65 -1.94 18.08
CA GLY A 110 8.45 -3.12 17.21
C GLY A 110 7.12 -3.15 16.45
N ARG A 111 6.31 -2.09 16.53
CA ARG A 111 5.03 -2.00 15.78
C ARG A 111 5.25 -1.18 14.51
N ARG A 112 4.91 -1.76 13.36
CA ARG A 112 5.06 -1.10 12.05
C ARG A 112 3.71 -0.56 11.57
N ASP A 113 3.74 0.64 11.00
CA ASP A 113 2.60 1.26 10.33
C ASP A 113 2.74 1.08 8.80
N LEU A 114 2.42 -0.14 8.37
CA LEU A 114 2.39 -0.53 6.95
C LEU A 114 1.36 0.28 6.17
N ALA A 115 0.22 0.61 6.78
CA ALA A 115 -0.85 1.37 6.15
C ALA A 115 -0.38 2.79 5.79
N SER A 116 0.29 3.47 6.71
CA SER A 116 0.87 4.79 6.46
C SER A 116 2.00 4.74 5.43
N ALA A 117 2.89 3.75 5.52
CA ALA A 117 3.94 3.59 4.52
C ALA A 117 3.36 3.34 3.12
N GLN A 118 2.32 2.51 3.02
CA GLN A 118 1.61 2.22 1.78
C GLN A 118 0.96 3.48 1.18
N ILE A 119 0.40 4.36 2.01
CA ILE A 119 -0.13 5.66 1.55
C ILE A 119 0.99 6.56 1.03
N GLY A 120 2.14 6.60 1.71
CA GLY A 120 3.31 7.35 1.25
C GLY A 120 3.78 6.88 -0.12
N LEU A 121 3.93 5.56 -0.29
CA LEU A 121 4.27 4.95 -1.57
C LEU A 121 3.24 5.26 -2.66
N ALA A 122 1.95 5.15 -2.34
CA ALA A 122 0.87 5.50 -3.27
C ALA A 122 0.95 6.97 -3.70
N THR A 123 1.23 7.88 -2.76
CA THR A 123 1.34 9.32 -3.04
C THR A 123 2.45 9.59 -4.07
N ASP A 124 3.59 8.95 -3.90
CA ASP A 124 4.74 9.12 -4.79
C ASP A 124 4.50 8.51 -6.17
N LEU A 125 3.99 7.28 -6.20
CA LEU A 125 3.79 6.54 -7.46
C LEU A 125 2.65 7.12 -8.30
N LEU A 126 1.53 7.51 -7.68
CA LEU A 126 0.37 8.03 -8.41
C LEU A 126 0.68 9.35 -9.12
N VAL A 127 1.46 10.23 -8.49
CA VAL A 127 1.87 11.51 -9.12
C VAL A 127 2.82 11.26 -10.29
N GLY A 128 3.69 10.25 -10.21
CA GLY A 128 4.50 9.80 -11.34
C GLY A 128 3.73 9.04 -12.43
N GLY A 129 2.43 8.80 -12.22
CA GLY A 129 1.59 8.01 -13.13
C GLY A 129 1.92 6.52 -13.13
N HIS A 130 2.40 5.98 -12.02
CA HIS A 130 2.73 4.56 -11.85
C HIS A 130 1.61 3.84 -11.09
N ARG A 131 1.40 2.57 -11.44
CA ARG A 131 0.53 1.68 -10.66
C ARG A 131 1.16 1.39 -9.30
N VAL A 132 0.33 1.43 -8.26
CA VAL A 132 0.75 1.15 -6.89
C VAL A 132 0.74 -0.35 -6.63
N PRO A 133 1.82 -0.96 -6.12
CA PRO A 133 1.81 -2.36 -5.74
C PRO A 133 0.93 -2.57 -4.50
N LEU A 134 0.17 -3.66 -4.46
CA LEU A 134 -0.54 -4.11 -3.25
C LEU A 134 0.28 -5.16 -2.53
N VAL A 135 0.55 -4.95 -1.25
CA VAL A 135 1.05 -6.00 -0.37
C VAL A 135 -0.14 -6.89 0.04
N PRO A 136 -0.23 -8.14 -0.44
CA PRO A 136 -1.38 -8.99 -0.14
C PRO A 136 -1.21 -9.65 1.23
N ARG A 137 -2.28 -9.70 2.03
CA ARG A 137 -2.29 -10.41 3.33
C ARG A 137 -1.88 -11.88 3.17
N SER A 138 -2.22 -12.50 2.04
CA SER A 138 -1.88 -13.91 1.75
C SER A 138 -0.37 -14.18 1.69
N ARG A 139 0.46 -13.16 1.43
CA ARG A 139 1.93 -13.26 1.40
C ARG A 139 2.59 -12.77 2.69
N ARG A 140 1.87 -12.76 3.82
CA ARG A 140 2.41 -12.34 5.12
C ARG A 140 3.74 -13.02 5.46
N ILE A 141 3.87 -14.33 5.22
CA ILE A 141 5.11 -15.05 5.55
C ILE A 141 6.32 -14.48 4.79
N GLU A 142 6.15 -14.15 3.50
CA GLU A 142 7.21 -13.56 2.68
C GLU A 142 7.52 -12.12 3.11
N LEU A 143 6.48 -11.35 3.45
CA LEU A 143 6.62 -10.01 4.01
C LEU A 143 7.39 -10.05 5.33
N ASP A 144 7.02 -10.92 6.26
CA ASP A 144 7.66 -11.05 7.57
C ASP A 144 9.15 -11.41 7.43
N HIS A 145 9.49 -12.30 6.49
CA HIS A 145 10.88 -12.60 6.15
C HIS A 145 11.64 -11.39 5.59
N ALA A 146 11.01 -10.63 4.70
CA ALA A 146 11.61 -9.41 4.15
C ALA A 146 11.82 -8.33 5.23
N LEU A 147 10.85 -8.18 6.15
CA LEU A 147 10.95 -7.26 7.29
C LEU A 147 12.04 -7.68 8.28
N ALA A 148 12.18 -8.97 8.57
CA ALA A 148 13.27 -9.47 9.42
C ALA A 148 14.67 -9.27 8.80
N THR A 149 14.75 -9.19 7.47
CA THR A 149 15.99 -8.84 6.77
C THR A 149 16.25 -7.34 6.81
N LEU A 150 15.20 -6.53 6.68
CA LEU A 150 15.28 -5.08 6.91
C LEU A 150 15.79 -4.74 8.32
N ASP A 151 15.35 -5.46 9.35
CA ASP A 151 15.83 -5.26 10.74
C ASP A 151 17.32 -5.52 10.92
N ARG A 152 17.91 -6.30 10.02
CA ARG A 152 19.36 -6.56 9.98
C ARG A 152 20.12 -5.52 9.12
N GLY A 153 19.42 -4.50 8.63
CA GLY A 153 19.96 -3.41 7.83
C GLY A 153 19.97 -3.66 6.32
N ASP A 154 19.33 -4.72 5.83
CA ASP A 154 19.27 -5.03 4.40
C ASP A 154 17.85 -4.83 3.83
N PRO A 155 17.61 -3.78 3.03
CA PRO A 155 16.30 -3.50 2.47
C PRO A 155 16.00 -4.27 1.17
N ALA A 156 16.96 -5.00 0.60
CA ALA A 156 16.86 -5.56 -0.75
C ALA A 156 15.69 -6.54 -0.90
N GLU A 157 15.46 -7.40 0.10
CA GLU A 157 14.35 -8.37 0.11
C GLU A 157 12.99 -7.67 0.14
N LEU A 158 12.83 -6.59 0.93
CA LEU A 158 11.57 -5.84 0.97
C LEU A 158 11.30 -5.11 -0.35
N VAL A 159 12.33 -4.48 -0.92
CA VAL A 159 12.22 -3.83 -2.23
C VAL A 159 11.87 -4.84 -3.33
N GLY A 160 12.51 -6.01 -3.32
CA GLY A 160 12.21 -7.11 -4.25
C GLY A 160 10.77 -7.60 -4.10
N PHE A 161 10.35 -7.86 -2.86
CA PHE A 161 8.98 -8.26 -2.53
C PHE A 161 7.93 -7.27 -3.05
N LEU A 162 8.14 -5.96 -2.87
CA LEU A 162 7.23 -4.91 -3.35
C LEU A 162 7.15 -4.87 -4.89
N ARG A 163 8.27 -5.08 -5.58
CA ARG A 163 8.31 -5.14 -7.04
C ARG A 163 7.61 -6.38 -7.60
N ASP A 164 7.56 -7.46 -6.84
CA ASP A 164 6.89 -8.71 -7.21
C ASP A 164 5.41 -8.74 -6.81
N CYS A 165 4.98 -7.83 -5.93
CA CYS A 165 3.57 -7.68 -5.57
C CYS A 165 2.70 -7.35 -6.79
N ALA A 166 1.42 -7.76 -6.73
CA ALA A 166 0.48 -7.45 -7.80
C ALA A 166 0.33 -5.92 -7.91
N VAL A 167 0.24 -5.43 -9.15
CA VAL A 167 -0.05 -4.02 -9.44
C VAL A 167 -1.46 -3.87 -9.95
N LEU A 168 -2.16 -2.85 -9.46
CA LEU A 168 -3.54 -2.54 -9.81
C LEU A 168 -3.62 -1.63 -11.01
#